data_AF-A0A838T5H1-F1
#
_entry.id   AF-A0A838T5H1-F1
#
_cell.length_a   1.000
_cell.length_b   1.000
_cell.length_c   1.000
_cell.angle_alpha   90.00
_cell.angle_beta   90.00
_cell.angle_gamma   90.00
#
_symmetry.space_group_name_H-M   'P 1'
#
loop_
_entity.id
_entity.type
_entity.pdbx_description
1 polymer ?
#
loop_
_entity_poly.entity_id
_entity_poly.type
_entity_poly.pdbx_seq_one_letter_code
_entity_poly.pdbx_strand_id
1 'polypeptide(L)'
;MKYFPSSLLLVFALAAFAAPLGAQNCHGADSLSSDIITEINSLMGTDDTVRTTLGIPAATPSQVALVSNETICAVARQAVDSTVHSTNPLAPATIPQRALYVVTVGVYYAIVDPTAMTGEWLSMYFFDANWNYVNSLIGWR
;
A
#
# COMPACT_ATOMS: atom_id res chain seq x y z
N MET A 1 10.67 -61.33 33.22
CA MET A 1 11.73 -60.29 33.32
C MET A 1 11.45 -59.21 32.29
N LYS A 2 11.82 -57.97 32.63
CA LYS A 2 11.24 -56.69 32.19
C LYS A 2 11.58 -56.32 30.74
N TYR A 3 10.59 -55.85 29.96
CA TYR A 3 10.79 -55.14 28.69
C TYR A 3 10.66 -53.63 28.93
N PHE A 4 11.71 -52.86 28.62
CA PHE A 4 11.71 -51.40 28.61
C PHE A 4 11.49 -50.92 27.16
N PRO A 5 10.48 -50.10 26.86
CA PRO A 5 10.41 -49.42 25.57
C PRO A 5 11.25 -48.14 25.60
N SER A 6 12.32 -48.14 24.80
CA SER A 6 13.13 -46.96 24.49
C SER A 6 12.30 -45.91 23.77
N SER A 7 12.02 -44.80 24.45
CA SER A 7 11.41 -43.61 23.85
C SER A 7 12.47 -42.82 23.10
N LEU A 8 12.42 -42.86 21.77
CA LEU A 8 13.27 -42.07 20.89
C LEU A 8 12.70 -40.63 20.84
N LEU A 9 13.26 -39.73 21.64
CA LEU A 9 12.97 -38.29 21.57
C LEU A 9 13.64 -37.70 20.33
N LEU A 10 12.86 -37.48 19.28
CA LEU A 10 13.30 -36.78 18.07
C LEU A 10 13.29 -35.26 18.36
N VAL A 11 14.46 -34.69 18.65
CA VAL A 11 14.65 -33.24 18.79
C VAL A 11 14.73 -32.64 17.38
N PHE A 12 13.63 -32.08 16.88
CA PHE A 12 13.65 -31.23 15.69
C PHE A 12 14.25 -29.87 16.08
N ALA A 13 15.52 -29.65 15.71
CA ALA A 13 16.12 -28.33 15.74
C ALA A 13 15.47 -27.45 14.66
N LEU A 14 14.53 -26.58 15.06
CA LEU A 14 14.02 -25.52 14.20
C LEU A 14 15.15 -24.50 13.97
N ALA A 15 15.77 -24.58 12.79
CA ALA A 15 16.58 -23.47 12.29
C ALA A 15 15.63 -22.31 11.92
N ALA A 16 15.58 -21.29 12.75
CA ALA A 16 14.90 -20.04 12.43
C ALA A 16 15.68 -19.34 11.31
N PHE A 17 15.17 -19.41 10.08
CA PHE A 17 15.66 -18.58 8.98
C PHE A 17 15.25 -17.14 9.28
N ALA A 18 16.18 -16.35 9.83
CA ALA A 18 16.04 -14.90 9.88
C ALA A 18 16.09 -14.40 8.42
N ALA A 19 14.93 -14.13 7.84
CA ALA A 19 14.87 -13.41 6.57
C ALA A 19 15.53 -12.05 6.76
N PRO A 20 16.41 -11.60 5.85
CA PRO A 20 16.96 -10.25 5.93
C PRO A 20 15.80 -9.27 5.91
N LEU A 21 15.78 -8.35 6.88
CA LEU A 21 14.90 -7.19 6.90
C LEU A 21 15.31 -6.28 5.74
N GLY A 22 14.91 -6.65 4.53
CA GLY A 22 14.98 -5.76 3.37
C GLY A 22 14.11 -4.54 3.63
N ALA A 23 14.51 -3.37 3.09
CA ALA A 23 13.69 -2.19 3.14
C ALA A 23 12.31 -2.48 2.51
N GLN A 24 11.25 -2.38 3.31
CA GLN A 24 9.88 -2.61 2.84
C GLN A 24 9.44 -1.45 1.95
N ASN A 25 8.88 -1.75 0.78
CA ASN A 25 8.37 -0.72 -0.12
C ASN A 25 6.95 -0.29 0.26
N CYS A 26 6.22 -1.12 1.00
CA CYS A 26 4.93 -0.76 1.57
C CYS A 26 4.97 -0.68 3.09
N HIS A 27 4.14 0.22 3.61
CA HIS A 27 3.72 0.16 5.00
C HIS A 27 2.80 -1.04 5.25
N GLY A 28 2.92 -1.61 6.44
CA GLY A 28 2.00 -2.65 6.92
C GLY A 28 0.68 -2.07 7.42
N ALA A 29 -0.19 -2.94 7.92
CA ALA A 29 -1.46 -2.53 8.52
C ALA A 29 -1.22 -1.82 9.86
N ASP A 30 -1.71 -0.59 9.95
CA ASP A 30 -1.70 0.27 11.13
C ASP A 30 -2.94 1.19 11.16
N SER A 31 -2.99 2.12 12.12
CA SER A 31 -4.11 3.07 12.25
C SER A 31 -4.26 3.93 11.01
N LEU A 32 -3.16 4.46 10.46
CA LEU A 32 -3.20 5.30 9.28
C LEU A 32 -3.77 4.51 8.09
N SER A 33 -3.30 3.29 7.83
CA SER A 33 -3.85 2.43 6.78
C SER A 33 -5.37 2.20 6.89
N SER A 34 -5.89 2.15 8.13
CA SER A 34 -7.32 2.00 8.39
C SER A 34 -8.09 3.27 8.05
N ASP A 35 -7.51 4.45 8.35
CA ASP A 35 -8.08 5.75 7.97
C ASP A 35 -8.10 5.92 6.45
N ILE A 36 -7.04 5.50 5.74
CA ILE A 36 -6.99 5.51 4.26
C ILE A 36 -8.11 4.66 3.66
N ILE A 37 -8.27 3.43 4.16
CA ILE A 37 -9.31 2.51 3.68
C ILE A 37 -10.70 3.07 3.98
N THR A 38 -10.89 3.70 5.14
CA THR A 38 -12.15 4.34 5.51
C THR A 38 -12.48 5.48 4.56
N GLU A 39 -11.50 6.34 4.25
CA GLU A 39 -11.68 7.45 3.31
C GLU A 39 -11.98 6.94 1.89
N ILE A 40 -11.26 5.93 1.42
CA ILE A 40 -11.55 5.35 0.10
C ILE A 40 -12.96 4.76 0.06
N ASN A 41 -13.41 4.08 1.12
CA ASN A 41 -14.76 3.55 1.20
C ASN A 41 -15.83 4.66 1.27
N SER A 42 -15.52 5.82 1.85
CA SER A 42 -16.43 6.98 1.86
C SER A 42 -16.73 7.45 0.43
N LEU A 43 -15.72 7.42 -0.45
CA LEU A 43 -15.85 7.72 -1.88
C LEU A 43 -16.71 6.70 -2.64
N MET A 44 -16.84 5.47 -2.14
CA MET A 44 -17.66 4.40 -2.75
C MET A 44 -19.12 4.43 -2.28
N GLY A 45 -19.49 5.41 -1.46
CA GLY A 45 -20.84 5.58 -0.92
C GLY A 45 -21.89 6.02 -1.95
N THR A 46 -23.05 6.43 -1.45
CA THR A 46 -24.19 6.85 -2.28
C THR A 46 -23.95 8.20 -2.98
N ASP A 47 -23.20 9.11 -2.36
CA ASP A 47 -22.71 10.31 -3.04
C ASP A 47 -21.40 9.98 -3.75
N ASP A 48 -21.47 9.83 -5.07
CA ASP A 48 -20.34 9.47 -5.90
C ASP A 48 -19.76 10.64 -6.69
N THR A 49 -20.16 11.88 -6.37
CA THR A 49 -19.74 13.08 -7.11
C THR A 49 -18.22 13.24 -7.09
N VAL A 50 -17.58 13.05 -5.93
CA VAL A 50 -16.12 13.15 -5.79
C VAL A 50 -15.44 12.01 -6.54
N ARG A 51 -15.90 10.76 -6.33
CA ARG A 51 -15.37 9.56 -7.00
C ARG A 51 -15.41 9.68 -8.52
N THR A 52 -16.54 10.11 -9.07
CA THR A 52 -16.74 10.27 -10.52
C THR A 52 -15.89 11.40 -11.08
N THR A 53 -15.75 12.52 -10.35
CA THR A 53 -14.83 13.62 -10.69
C THR A 53 -13.37 13.17 -10.71
N LEU A 54 -12.99 12.29 -9.79
CA LEU A 54 -11.67 11.67 -9.75
C LEU A 54 -11.47 10.60 -10.84
N GLY A 55 -12.51 10.22 -11.58
CA GLY A 55 -12.44 9.18 -12.61
C GLY A 55 -12.28 7.76 -12.06
N ILE A 56 -12.64 7.53 -10.79
CA ILE A 56 -12.44 6.25 -10.11
C ILE A 56 -13.71 5.39 -10.30
N PRO A 57 -13.60 4.13 -10.79
CA PRO A 57 -14.75 3.25 -10.89
C PRO A 57 -15.28 2.85 -9.52
N ALA A 58 -16.53 2.42 -9.46
CA ALA A 58 -17.11 1.93 -8.21
C ALA A 58 -16.42 0.62 -7.83
N ALA A 59 -16.13 0.46 -6.54
CA ALA A 59 -15.57 -0.75 -5.96
C ALA A 59 -16.41 -1.16 -4.74
N THR A 60 -16.52 -2.46 -4.50
CA THR A 60 -17.11 -2.96 -3.25
C THR A 60 -16.10 -2.83 -2.11
N PRO A 61 -16.52 -2.80 -0.83
CA PRO A 61 -15.60 -2.72 0.29
C PRO A 61 -14.55 -3.85 0.31
N SER A 62 -14.90 -5.05 -0.17
CA SER A 62 -13.96 -6.17 -0.28
C SER A 62 -12.89 -5.99 -1.35
N GLN A 63 -13.08 -5.05 -2.27
CA GLN A 63 -12.12 -4.67 -3.30
C GLN A 63 -11.22 -3.50 -2.86
N VAL A 64 -11.49 -2.93 -1.68
CA VAL A 64 -10.68 -1.89 -1.03
C VAL A 64 -9.80 -2.54 0.03
N ALA A 65 -8.54 -2.83 -0.30
CA ALA A 65 -7.66 -3.59 0.58
C ALA A 65 -6.21 -3.12 0.54
N LEU A 66 -5.55 -3.14 1.69
CA LEU A 66 -4.12 -2.82 1.78
C LEU A 66 -3.29 -3.88 1.04
N VAL A 67 -2.33 -3.42 0.25
CA VAL A 67 -1.36 -4.24 -0.48
C VAL A 67 -0.08 -4.35 0.33
N SER A 68 0.40 -5.58 0.51
CA SER A 68 1.71 -5.90 1.11
C SER A 68 2.68 -6.57 0.13
N ASN A 69 2.29 -6.71 -1.14
CA ASN A 69 3.13 -7.33 -2.16
C ASN A 69 4.26 -6.39 -2.58
N GLU A 70 5.50 -6.73 -2.21
CA GLU A 70 6.69 -5.89 -2.45
C GLU A 70 6.91 -5.51 -3.92
N THR A 71 6.55 -6.36 -4.88
CA THR A 71 6.66 -6.04 -6.30
C THR A 71 5.68 -4.93 -6.69
N ILE A 72 4.42 -5.04 -6.26
CA ILE A 72 3.41 -3.99 -6.49
C ILE A 72 3.83 -2.69 -5.82
N CYS A 73 4.34 -2.77 -4.59
CA CYS A 73 4.82 -1.62 -3.84
C CYS A 73 6.02 -0.92 -4.50
N ALA A 74 6.95 -1.67 -5.06
CA ALA A 74 8.07 -1.11 -5.81
C ALA A 74 7.61 -0.35 -7.07
N VAL A 75 6.63 -0.88 -7.81
CA VAL A 75 6.06 -0.21 -8.98
C VAL A 75 5.25 1.03 -8.57
N ALA A 76 4.46 0.93 -7.50
CA ALA A 76 3.74 2.05 -6.90
C ALA A 76 4.67 3.22 -6.57
N ARG A 77 5.83 2.94 -5.98
CA ARG A 77 6.85 3.96 -5.69
C ARG A 77 7.34 4.67 -6.95
N GLN A 78 7.66 3.91 -7.99
CA GLN A 78 8.12 4.46 -9.27
C GLN A 78 7.03 5.31 -9.94
N ALA A 79 5.77 4.86 -9.90
CA ALA A 79 4.64 5.58 -10.46
C ALA A 79 4.42 6.93 -9.77
N VAL A 80 4.48 6.97 -8.43
CA VAL A 80 4.40 8.22 -7.65
C VAL A 80 5.59 9.12 -7.92
N ASP A 81 6.82 8.60 -7.88
CA ASP A 81 8.03 9.40 -8.17
C ASP A 81 7.97 10.03 -9.56
N SER A 82 7.59 9.25 -10.58
CA SER A 82 7.41 9.73 -11.94
C SER A 82 6.33 10.82 -12.03
N THR A 83 5.18 10.61 -11.39
CA THR A 83 4.08 11.58 -11.37
C THR A 83 4.50 12.89 -10.70
N VAL A 84 5.15 12.81 -9.54
CA VAL A 84 5.64 13.99 -8.82
C VAL A 84 6.71 14.72 -9.62
N HIS A 85 7.67 14.01 -10.20
CA HIS A 85 8.71 14.61 -11.03
C HIS A 85 8.15 15.25 -12.31
N SER A 86 7.13 14.64 -12.93
CA SER A 86 6.49 15.19 -14.13
C SER A 86 5.78 16.52 -13.88
N THR A 87 5.25 16.73 -12.67
CA THR A 87 4.54 17.96 -12.28
C THR A 87 5.47 18.99 -11.62
N ASN A 88 6.56 18.53 -11.01
CA ASN A 88 7.63 19.35 -10.46
C ASN A 88 8.99 18.79 -10.88
N PRO A 89 9.59 19.28 -11.98
CA PRO A 89 10.88 18.78 -12.47
C PRO A 89 12.06 18.96 -11.49
N LEU A 90 11.90 19.76 -10.43
CA LEU A 90 12.90 19.92 -9.38
C LEU A 90 12.82 18.82 -8.29
N ALA A 91 11.71 18.07 -8.23
CA ALA A 91 11.60 16.94 -7.33
C ALA A 91 12.56 15.81 -7.76
N PRO A 92 13.09 15.01 -6.83
CA PRO A 92 13.90 13.84 -7.19
C PRO A 92 13.10 12.86 -8.07
N ALA A 93 13.73 12.34 -9.12
CA ALA A 93 13.13 11.31 -9.97
C ALA A 93 13.02 9.93 -9.27
N THR A 94 13.74 9.75 -8.16
CA THR A 94 13.61 8.57 -7.30
C THR A 94 13.88 8.98 -5.87
N ILE A 95 13.00 8.59 -4.95
CA ILE A 95 13.19 8.80 -3.52
C ILE A 95 13.58 7.45 -2.88
N PRO A 96 14.84 7.29 -2.41
CA PRO A 96 15.30 6.04 -1.83
C PRO A 96 14.61 5.77 -0.49
N GLN A 97 14.44 4.48 -0.17
CA GLN A 97 14.02 3.99 1.15
C GLN A 97 12.72 4.59 1.75
N ARG A 98 11.76 4.99 0.92
CA ARG A 98 10.39 5.28 1.40
C ARG A 98 9.49 4.05 1.33
N ALA A 99 8.65 3.88 2.34
CA ALA A 99 7.53 2.97 2.31
C ALA A 99 6.26 3.77 1.96
N LEU A 100 5.35 3.17 1.19
CA LEU A 100 4.08 3.78 0.80
C LEU A 100 2.90 2.96 1.33
N TYR A 101 1.78 3.60 1.62
CA TYR A 101 0.53 2.84 1.71
C TYR A 101 -0.02 2.65 0.31
N VAL A 102 -0.26 1.40 -0.07
CA VAL A 102 -0.84 1.05 -1.37
C VAL A 102 -2.12 0.29 -1.11
N VAL A 103 -3.25 0.78 -1.62
CA VAL A 103 -4.57 0.19 -1.42
C VAL A 103 -5.16 -0.15 -2.78
N THR A 104 -5.62 -1.38 -2.98
CA THR A 104 -6.39 -1.72 -4.19
C THR A 104 -7.75 -1.05 -4.13
N VAL A 105 -8.29 -0.64 -5.26
CA VAL A 105 -9.66 -0.13 -5.40
C VAL A 105 -10.27 -0.77 -6.64
N GLY A 106 -10.80 -1.98 -6.49
CA GLY A 106 -11.18 -2.79 -7.66
C GLY A 106 -9.95 -3.19 -8.46
N VAL A 107 -9.79 -2.61 -9.66
CA VAL A 107 -8.60 -2.79 -10.51
C VAL A 107 -7.61 -1.61 -10.46
N TYR A 108 -7.92 -0.59 -9.65
CA TYR A 108 -7.12 0.62 -9.49
C TYR A 108 -6.27 0.51 -8.22
N TYR A 109 -5.33 1.44 -8.08
CA TYR A 109 -4.50 1.58 -6.89
C TYR A 109 -4.60 3.01 -6.35
N ALA A 110 -4.86 3.13 -5.05
CA ALA A 110 -4.72 4.36 -4.29
C ALA A 110 -3.40 4.31 -3.52
N ILE A 111 -2.60 5.38 -3.60
CA ILE A 111 -1.25 5.42 -3.04
C ILE A 111 -1.08 6.67 -2.20
N VAL A 112 -0.55 6.48 -0.99
CA VAL A 112 -0.28 7.56 -0.05
C VAL A 112 1.17 7.48 0.40
N ASP A 113 1.89 8.58 0.24
CA ASP A 113 3.22 8.79 0.79
C ASP A 113 3.10 9.62 2.08
N PRO A 114 3.26 9.01 3.27
CA PRO A 114 3.12 9.74 4.53
C PRO A 114 4.23 10.77 4.75
N THR A 115 5.32 10.71 3.97
CA THR A 115 6.45 11.65 4.06
C THR A 115 6.28 12.88 3.16
N ALA A 116 5.35 12.82 2.20
CA ALA A 116 5.10 13.88 1.22
C ALA A 116 3.86 14.72 1.60
N MET A 117 3.90 15.36 2.77
CA MET A 117 2.81 16.21 3.26
C MET A 117 2.81 17.58 2.57
N THR A 118 1.62 18.10 2.23
CA THR A 118 1.42 19.49 1.80
C THR A 118 0.78 20.27 2.94
N GLY A 119 1.62 20.87 3.78
CA GLY A 119 1.16 21.42 5.06
C GLY A 119 0.77 20.29 6.01
N GLU A 120 -0.49 20.25 6.46
CA GLU A 120 -1.03 19.18 7.31
C GLU A 120 -1.75 18.06 6.53
N TRP A 121 -1.84 18.20 5.20
CA TRP A 121 -2.65 17.33 4.36
C TRP A 121 -1.80 16.27 3.66
N LEU A 122 -2.38 15.06 3.55
CA LEU A 122 -1.85 13.98 2.74
C LEU A 122 -2.44 14.05 1.33
N SER A 123 -1.64 13.60 0.36
CA SER A 123 -2.07 13.39 -1.03
C SER A 123 -2.31 11.90 -1.26
N MET A 124 -3.48 11.56 -1.79
CA MET A 124 -3.79 10.22 -2.27
C MET A 124 -3.80 10.22 -3.79
N TYR A 125 -2.88 9.48 -4.39
CA TYR A 125 -2.74 9.37 -5.83
C TYR A 125 -3.45 8.11 -6.33
N PHE A 126 -4.23 8.24 -7.41
CA PHE A 126 -4.94 7.12 -8.02
C PHE A 126 -4.29 6.72 -9.35
N PHE A 127 -4.09 5.43 -9.52
CA PHE A 127 -3.53 4.83 -10.73
C PHE A 127 -4.43 3.71 -11.25
N ASP A 128 -4.48 3.55 -12.57
CA ASP A 128 -5.15 2.41 -13.19
C ASP A 128 -4.31 1.12 -13.09
N ALA A 129 -4.83 0.01 -13.61
CA ALA A 129 -4.15 -1.28 -13.61
C ALA A 129 -2.82 -1.29 -14.40
N ASN A 130 -2.61 -0.30 -15.28
CA ASN A 130 -1.40 -0.13 -16.08
C ASN A 130 -0.45 0.92 -15.48
N TRP A 131 -0.71 1.39 -14.26
CA TRP A 131 0.06 2.43 -13.57
C TRP A 131 0.03 3.80 -14.26
N ASN A 132 -1.00 4.07 -15.07
CA ASN A 132 -1.24 5.43 -15.53
C ASN A 132 -1.85 6.25 -14.40
N TYR A 133 -1.33 7.46 -14.19
CA TYR A 133 -1.92 8.40 -13.26
C TYR A 133 -3.32 8.80 -13.73
N VAL A 134 -4.30 8.68 -12.83
CA VAL A 134 -5.71 8.99 -13.09
C VAL A 134 -6.03 10.36 -12.52
N ASN A 135 -5.90 10.50 -11.19
CA ASN A 135 -6.14 11.75 -10.48
C ASN A 135 -5.55 11.68 -9.07
N SER A 136 -5.68 12.74 -8.28
CA SER A 136 -5.31 12.76 -6.86
C SER A 136 -6.35 13.46 -6.01
N LEU A 137 -6.51 12.99 -4.78
CA LEU A 137 -7.26 13.65 -3.72
C LEU A 137 -6.27 14.28 -2.75
N ILE A 138 -6.34 15.61 -2.62
CA ILE A 138 -5.55 16.39 -1.68
C ILE A 138 -6.49 16.86 -0.57
N GLY A 139 -6.03 16.85 0.68
CA GLY A 139 -6.80 17.45 1.77
C GLY A 139 -7.71 16.48 2.51
N TRP A 140 -7.33 15.20 2.57
CA TRP A 140 -8.00 14.20 3.42
C TRP A 140 -7.14 13.94 4.66
N ARG A 141 -7.80 13.65 5.79
CA ARG A 141 -7.17 13.43 7.09
C ARG A 141 -7.94 12.41 7.89
#